data_AF-A0A2U1JDU3-F1
#
_entry.id   AF-A0A2U1JDU3-F1
#
_cell.length_a   1.000
_cell.length_b   1.000
_cell.length_c   1.000
_cell.angle_alpha   90.00
_cell.angle_beta   90.00
_cell.angle_gamma   90.00
#
_symmetry.space_group_name_H-M   'P 1'
#
loop_
_entity.id
_entity.type
_entity.pdbx_description
1 polymer ?
#
loop_
_entity_poly.entity_id
_entity_poly.type
_entity_poly.pdbx_seq_one_letter_code
_entity_poly.pdbx_strand_id
1 'polypeptide(L)'
;MSNQQTVVTNQDRYDDISASLKVYYCLCGDYALIIEKQLAELPVRPVDGSHVIDNKKYIYTLSPKKEKPIIIKRGEKFEKQYRYYCTRCKLPIAYDCVETFGGRSGTENKAPYTYILKDSLSENQVLSISDENNSSQILGISRDSRHKRSHTGAKRAHYRKKRKFDLGRQPANTKLGPKRIHEVRVRGGNKKFRALRLDTGNFSWPGQSITRKTRIVAVAYNASNNELVRTNTLVKGAIIQVDATPFRQWYENHFALPLDHLMRKVEARKSESKIDQQLEDQFGAGRLYAIITSRPGQSGRCDGYILEGKELDFYLRKIRSRK
;
A
#
# COMPACT_ATOMS: atom_id res chain seq x y z
N MET A 1 -42.19 -46.92 10.77
CA MET A 1 -42.06 -45.47 10.94
C MET A 1 -40.61 -45.18 11.28
N SER A 2 -39.90 -44.58 10.34
CA SER A 2 -38.45 -44.43 10.34
C SER A 2 -37.96 -43.48 11.44
N ASN A 3 -37.20 -44.02 12.40
CA ASN A 3 -36.35 -43.25 13.31
C ASN A 3 -35.24 -42.59 12.50
N GLN A 4 -35.39 -41.29 12.21
CA GLN A 4 -34.26 -40.46 11.81
C GLN A 4 -33.58 -39.97 13.09
N GLN A 5 -32.42 -40.55 13.40
CA GLN A 5 -31.50 -40.00 14.38
C GLN A 5 -31.00 -38.65 13.84
N THR A 6 -31.35 -37.56 14.51
CA THR A 6 -30.73 -36.26 14.29
C THR A 6 -29.29 -36.34 14.78
N VAL A 7 -28.34 -36.31 13.85
CA VAL A 7 -26.91 -36.25 14.16
C VAL A 7 -26.63 -34.86 14.72
N VAL A 8 -26.49 -34.77 16.04
CA VAL A 8 -25.96 -33.57 16.71
C VAL A 8 -24.46 -33.52 16.40
N THR A 9 -24.04 -32.53 15.64
CA THR A 9 -22.63 -32.31 15.33
C THR A 9 -21.94 -31.60 16.48
N ASN A 10 -20.62 -31.72 16.59
CA ASN A 10 -19.88 -30.98 17.62
C ASN A 10 -20.02 -29.46 17.48
N GLN A 11 -20.43 -28.92 16.31
CA GLN A 11 -20.77 -27.51 16.14
C GLN A 11 -22.01 -27.09 16.96
N ASP A 12 -23.04 -27.94 17.02
CA ASP A 12 -24.30 -27.63 17.72
C ASP A 12 -24.12 -27.55 19.25
N ARG A 13 -23.01 -28.10 19.79
CA ARG A 13 -22.61 -27.94 21.20
C ARG A 13 -21.80 -26.67 21.50
N TYR A 14 -21.28 -25.99 20.47
CA TYR A 14 -20.57 -24.71 20.63
C TYR A 14 -21.49 -23.50 20.49
N ASP A 15 -22.64 -23.65 19.84
CA ASP A 15 -23.59 -22.54 19.61
C ASP A 15 -24.36 -22.12 20.88
N ASP A 16 -24.41 -22.97 21.93
CA ASP A 16 -25.06 -22.66 23.22
C ASP A 16 -24.13 -22.04 24.28
N ILE A 17 -22.82 -21.91 24.03
CA ILE A 17 -21.85 -21.40 25.01
C ILE A 17 -21.54 -19.90 24.80
N SER A 18 -21.96 -19.31 23.69
CA SER A 18 -21.67 -17.91 23.36
C SER A 18 -22.82 -16.96 23.70
N ALA A 19 -23.04 -16.69 24.99
CA ALA A 19 -23.44 -15.34 25.40
C ALA A 19 -22.24 -14.42 25.15
N SER A 20 -22.00 -14.07 23.87
CA SER A 20 -20.81 -13.34 23.44
C SER A 20 -20.77 -11.98 24.13
N LEU A 21 -19.88 -11.80 25.12
CA LEU A 21 -19.60 -10.48 25.69
C LEU A 21 -19.27 -9.51 24.55
N LYS A 22 -20.00 -8.40 24.49
CA LYS A 22 -19.78 -7.35 23.50
C LYS A 22 -18.70 -6.40 24.00
N VAL A 23 -17.69 -6.18 23.18
CA VAL A 23 -16.59 -5.26 23.47
C VAL A 23 -16.78 -3.99 22.66
N TYR A 24 -16.71 -2.85 23.35
CA TYR A 24 -16.83 -1.52 22.79
C TYR A 24 -15.53 -0.75 22.97
N TYR A 25 -15.12 -0.06 21.91
CA TYR A 25 -13.89 0.71 21.84
C TYR A 25 -14.21 2.21 21.90
N CYS A 26 -13.31 2.97 22.50
CA CYS A 26 -13.28 4.43 22.33
C CYS A 26 -12.97 4.77 20.86
N LEU A 27 -13.36 5.96 20.41
CA LEU A 27 -13.02 6.48 19.07
C LEU A 27 -11.51 6.53 18.77
N CYS A 28 -10.64 6.47 19.80
CA CYS A 28 -9.18 6.36 19.63
C CYS A 28 -8.67 4.91 19.45
N GLY A 29 -9.56 3.92 19.51
CA GLY A 29 -9.27 2.49 19.37
C GLY A 29 -8.86 1.77 20.66
N ASP A 30 -8.87 2.43 21.81
CA ASP A 30 -8.64 1.80 23.12
C ASP A 30 -9.92 1.11 23.62
N TYR A 31 -9.83 -0.05 24.27
CA TYR A 31 -11.02 -0.74 24.78
C TYR A 31 -11.62 0.03 25.96
N ALA A 32 -12.93 0.20 25.96
CA ALA A 32 -13.59 1.08 26.91
C ALA A 32 -14.65 0.37 27.76
N LEU A 33 -15.48 -0.47 27.14
CA LEU A 33 -16.59 -1.15 27.82
C LEU A 33 -16.71 -2.59 27.33
N ILE A 34 -16.95 -3.51 28.26
CA ILE A 34 -17.32 -4.90 27.98
C ILE A 34 -18.65 -5.17 28.67
N ILE A 35 -19.68 -5.58 27.94
CA ILE A 35 -21.04 -5.79 28.46
C ILE A 35 -21.73 -6.96 27.73
N GLU A 36 -22.65 -7.65 28.41
CA GLU A 36 -23.39 -8.79 27.85
C GLU A 36 -24.42 -8.39 26.77
N LYS A 37 -24.91 -7.14 26.80
CA LYS A 37 -26.02 -6.65 25.96
C LYS A 37 -25.57 -5.55 25.01
N GLN A 38 -26.12 -5.49 23.80
CA GLN A 38 -25.81 -4.44 22.84
C GLN A 38 -26.30 -3.06 23.34
N LEU A 39 -25.50 -2.01 23.15
CA LEU A 39 -25.84 -0.64 23.60
C LEU A 39 -27.15 -0.13 23.01
N ALA A 40 -27.47 -0.48 21.76
CA ALA A 40 -28.71 -0.09 21.08
C ALA A 40 -29.97 -0.62 21.79
N GLU A 41 -29.86 -1.72 22.54
CA GLU A 41 -30.97 -2.34 23.27
C GLU A 41 -31.07 -1.85 24.73
N LEU A 42 -30.16 -0.99 25.16
CA LEU A 42 -30.23 -0.37 26.48
C LEU A 42 -31.19 0.83 26.46
N PRO A 43 -31.91 1.08 27.56
CA PRO A 43 -32.76 2.25 27.67
C PRO A 43 -31.92 3.52 27.51
N VAL A 44 -32.47 4.51 26.82
CA VAL A 44 -31.82 5.80 26.55
C VAL A 44 -32.43 6.87 27.43
N ARG A 45 -31.59 7.69 28.07
CA ARG A 45 -32.01 8.83 28.86
C ARG A 45 -32.52 9.95 27.94
N PRO A 46 -33.79 10.41 28.05
CA PRO A 46 -34.35 11.39 27.13
C PRO A 46 -33.64 12.75 27.10
N VAL A 47 -32.98 13.13 28.19
CA VAL A 47 -32.45 14.48 28.36
C VAL A 47 -31.15 14.71 27.59
N ASP A 48 -30.30 13.69 27.45
CA ASP A 48 -28.99 13.79 26.78
C ASP A 48 -28.70 12.64 25.80
N GLY A 49 -29.64 11.71 25.62
CA GLY A 49 -29.47 10.58 24.71
C GLY A 49 -28.45 9.55 25.17
N SER A 50 -28.04 9.57 26.44
CA SER A 50 -27.08 8.60 26.99
C SER A 50 -27.72 7.22 27.20
N HIS A 51 -26.98 6.15 26.93
CA HIS A 51 -27.43 4.78 27.20
C HIS A 51 -27.30 4.48 28.69
N VAL A 52 -28.33 3.92 29.30
CA VAL A 52 -28.41 3.66 30.75
C VAL A 52 -28.09 2.21 31.03
N ILE A 53 -27.02 1.97 31.78
CA ILE A 53 -26.70 0.67 32.37
C ILE A 53 -27.23 0.64 33.79
N ASP A 54 -28.05 -0.36 34.09
CA ASP A 54 -28.43 -0.71 35.46
C ASP A 54 -27.37 -1.64 36.05
N ASN A 55 -26.65 -1.12 37.06
CA ASN A 55 -25.50 -1.79 37.65
C ASN A 55 -25.89 -3.01 38.51
N LYS A 56 -27.18 -3.17 38.82
CA LYS A 56 -27.72 -4.38 39.48
C LYS A 56 -28.09 -5.47 38.49
N LYS A 57 -28.50 -5.08 37.28
CA LYS A 57 -29.05 -5.98 36.26
C LYS A 57 -27.98 -6.53 35.32
N TYR A 58 -26.98 -5.74 34.96
CA TYR A 58 -25.99 -6.10 33.96
C TYR A 58 -24.59 -6.20 34.55
N ILE A 59 -23.86 -7.25 34.18
CA ILE A 59 -22.43 -7.39 34.46
C ILE A 59 -21.67 -6.68 33.35
N TYR A 60 -20.81 -5.73 33.72
CA TYR A 60 -19.98 -4.99 32.78
C TYR A 60 -18.65 -4.57 33.42
N THR A 61 -17.66 -4.36 32.55
CA THR A 61 -16.34 -3.83 32.92
C THR A 61 -16.09 -2.54 32.15
N LEU A 62 -15.68 -1.49 32.87
CA LEU A 62 -15.38 -0.17 32.32
C LEU A 62 -13.91 0.16 32.57
N SER A 63 -13.14 0.40 31.50
CA SER A 63 -11.72 0.78 31.55
C SER A 63 -11.47 2.27 31.86
N PRO A 64 -12.28 3.22 31.34
CA PRO A 64 -12.18 4.65 31.65
C PRO A 64 -12.09 4.99 33.15
N LYS A 65 -11.31 6.03 33.49
CA LYS A 65 -11.08 6.45 34.88
C LYS A 65 -12.00 7.61 35.28
N LYS A 66 -12.53 7.57 36.52
CA LYS A 66 -13.28 8.68 37.13
C LYS A 66 -12.35 9.87 37.39
N GLU A 67 -12.77 11.05 36.97
CA GLU A 67 -12.11 12.31 37.33
C GLU A 67 -12.99 13.18 38.25
N LYS A 68 -12.65 14.46 38.41
CA LYS A 68 -13.38 15.41 39.26
C LYS A 68 -14.82 15.60 38.76
N PRO A 69 -15.81 15.76 39.67
CA PRO A 69 -17.19 15.98 39.28
C PRO A 69 -17.37 17.33 38.57
N ILE A 70 -18.25 17.34 37.58
CA ILE A 70 -18.67 18.53 36.84
C ILE A 70 -20.12 18.81 37.17
N ILE A 71 -20.45 20.07 37.46
CA ILE A 71 -21.83 20.50 37.66
C ILE A 71 -22.36 21.05 36.33
N ILE A 72 -23.49 20.53 35.88
CA ILE A 72 -24.17 20.96 34.66
C ILE A 72 -25.49 21.61 35.02
N LYS A 73 -25.74 22.81 34.49
CA LYS A 73 -27.03 23.49 34.60
C LYS A 73 -27.98 22.95 33.52
N ARG A 74 -29.12 22.39 33.91
CA ARG A 74 -30.20 21.94 33.02
C ARG A 74 -31.46 22.74 33.34
N GLY A 75 -31.67 23.83 32.61
CA GLY A 75 -32.72 24.81 32.91
C GLY A 75 -32.49 25.49 34.25
N GLU A 76 -33.44 25.35 35.17
CA GLU A 76 -33.38 25.90 36.54
C GLU A 76 -32.70 24.95 37.55
N LYS A 77 -32.40 23.70 37.17
CA LYS A 77 -31.81 22.69 38.06
C LYS A 77 -30.33 22.44 37.74
N PHE A 78 -29.58 21.97 38.74
CA PHE A 78 -28.18 21.60 38.61
C PHE A 78 -28.00 20.08 38.77
N GLU A 79 -27.20 19.47 37.92
CA GLU A 79 -26.86 18.04 37.95
C GLU A 79 -25.35 17.88 38.14
N LYS A 80 -24.93 17.17 39.21
CA LYS A 80 -23.54 16.82 39.46
C LYS A 80 -23.22 15.50 38.72
N GLN A 81 -22.23 15.52 37.84
CA GLN A 81 -21.81 14.37 37.04
C GLN A 81 -20.37 13.97 37.36
N TYR A 82 -20.17 12.71 37.71
CA TYR A 82 -18.85 12.08 37.86
C TYR A 82 -18.47 11.41 36.54
N ARG A 83 -17.70 12.12 35.71
CA ARG A 83 -17.37 11.64 34.36
C ARG A 83 -16.19 10.68 34.36
N TYR A 84 -16.32 9.66 33.52
CA TYR A 84 -15.27 8.72 33.18
C TYR A 84 -14.63 9.12 31.86
N TYR A 85 -13.30 9.21 31.86
CA TYR A 85 -12.52 9.62 30.71
C TYR A 85 -11.67 8.48 30.17
N CYS A 86 -11.53 8.43 28.85
CA CYS A 86 -10.61 7.52 28.18
C CYS A 86 -9.18 7.74 28.70
N THR A 87 -8.53 6.66 29.10
CA THR A 87 -7.12 6.61 29.52
C THR A 87 -6.16 7.19 28.48
N ARG A 88 -6.46 7.00 27.18
CA ARG A 88 -5.58 7.41 26.08
C ARG A 88 -5.82 8.82 25.57
N CYS A 89 -7.06 9.16 25.20
CA CYS A 89 -7.38 10.44 24.54
C CYS A 89 -8.14 11.44 25.42
N LYS A 90 -8.47 11.08 26.66
CA LYS A 90 -9.28 11.90 27.58
C LYS A 90 -10.66 12.30 27.02
N LEU A 91 -11.22 11.49 26.11
CA LEU A 91 -12.62 11.64 25.68
C LEU A 91 -13.55 11.22 26.83
N PRO A 92 -14.58 12.00 27.17
CA PRO A 92 -15.60 11.57 28.14
C PRO A 92 -16.43 10.43 27.53
N ILE A 93 -16.51 9.29 28.23
CA ILE A 93 -17.18 8.08 27.75
C ILE A 93 -18.47 7.81 28.52
N ALA A 94 -18.41 7.92 29.85
CA ALA A 94 -19.55 7.64 30.71
C ALA A 94 -19.61 8.63 31.86
N TYR A 95 -20.70 8.63 32.61
CA TYR A 95 -20.80 9.35 33.87
C TYR A 95 -21.76 8.67 34.85
N ASP A 96 -21.56 8.94 36.14
CA ASP A 96 -22.51 8.63 37.21
C ASP A 96 -23.07 9.93 37.80
N CYS A 97 -24.25 9.87 38.39
CA CYS A 97 -24.88 11.01 39.09
C CYS A 97 -24.71 10.96 40.62
N VAL A 98 -24.13 9.89 41.15
CA VAL A 98 -24.01 9.66 42.59
C VAL A 98 -22.53 9.60 42.97
N GLU A 99 -22.19 10.24 44.09
CA GLU A 99 -20.87 10.12 44.70
C GLU A 99 -20.74 8.74 45.35
N THR A 100 -19.88 7.90 44.78
CA THR A 100 -19.59 6.57 45.28
C THR A 100 -18.43 6.65 46.27
N PHE A 101 -18.69 6.59 47.57
CA PHE A 101 -17.64 6.51 48.60
C PHE A 101 -17.20 5.05 48.79
N GLY A 102 -15.90 4.82 48.86
CA GLY A 102 -15.35 3.50 49.16
C GLY A 102 -15.78 3.03 50.55
N GLY A 103 -16.46 1.89 50.64
CA GLY A 103 -16.82 1.29 51.92
C GLY A 103 -15.58 0.85 52.70
N ARG A 104 -15.67 0.81 54.04
CA ARG A 104 -14.58 0.36 54.94
C ARG A 104 -14.11 -1.08 54.67
N SER A 105 -14.83 -1.85 53.84
CA SER A 105 -14.59 -3.27 53.52
C SER A 105 -13.98 -3.53 52.13
N GLY A 106 -13.50 -2.51 51.41
CA GLY A 106 -12.88 -2.69 50.09
C GLY A 106 -13.85 -2.98 48.95
N THR A 107 -15.16 -3.07 49.21
CA THR A 107 -16.22 -3.09 48.20
C THR A 107 -16.63 -1.65 47.85
N GLU A 108 -16.30 -1.20 46.63
CA GLU A 108 -16.78 0.07 46.10
C GLU A 108 -18.31 0.03 45.94
N ASN A 109 -19.03 0.93 46.60
CA ASN A 109 -20.46 1.10 46.36
C ASN A 109 -20.66 1.66 44.95
N LYS A 110 -21.03 0.82 43.97
CA LYS A 110 -21.34 1.29 42.62
C LYS A 110 -22.60 2.18 42.63
N ALA A 111 -22.64 3.18 41.74
CA ALA A 111 -23.85 3.95 41.50
C ALA A 111 -24.99 3.02 41.05
N PRO A 112 -26.27 3.36 41.25
CA PRO A 112 -27.38 2.53 40.78
C PRO A 112 -27.40 2.41 39.26
N TYR A 113 -27.03 3.49 38.57
CA TYR A 113 -26.98 3.55 37.11
C TYR A 113 -25.67 4.20 36.65
N THR A 114 -25.13 3.70 35.55
CA THR A 114 -24.03 4.31 34.81
C THR A 114 -24.51 4.71 33.42
N TYR A 115 -24.25 5.96 33.05
CA TYR A 115 -24.73 6.55 31.80
C TYR A 115 -23.60 6.63 30.78
N ILE A 116 -23.74 5.97 29.62
CA ILE A 116 -22.78 6.03 28.53
C ILE A 116 -23.17 7.14 27.58
N LEU A 117 -22.23 8.04 27.30
CA LEU A 117 -22.44 9.14 26.38
C LEU A 117 -22.64 8.60 24.96
N LYS A 118 -23.65 9.13 24.28
CA LYS A 118 -23.94 8.81 22.88
C LYS A 118 -22.71 9.11 22.01
N ASP A 119 -22.47 8.25 21.02
CA ASP A 119 -21.38 8.38 20.04
C ASP A 119 -19.95 8.38 20.62
N SER A 120 -19.79 8.04 21.91
CA SER A 120 -18.46 7.95 22.54
C SER A 120 -17.77 6.60 22.33
N LEU A 121 -18.52 5.58 21.92
CA LEU A 121 -18.10 4.19 21.77
C LEU A 121 -18.43 3.62 20.38
N SER A 122 -17.58 2.71 19.89
CA SER A 122 -17.78 1.97 18.63
C SER A 122 -17.67 0.46 18.85
N GLU A 123 -18.50 -0.33 18.17
CA GLU A 123 -18.46 -1.81 18.21
C GLU A 123 -17.29 -2.38 17.43
N ASN A 124 -16.97 -1.78 16.29
CA ASN A 124 -15.79 -2.15 15.52
C ASN A 124 -14.57 -1.50 16.15
N GLN A 125 -13.44 -2.21 16.17
CA GLN A 125 -12.12 -1.59 16.34
C GLN A 125 -11.84 -0.79 15.07
N VAL A 126 -12.46 0.39 14.99
CA VAL A 126 -12.39 1.23 13.80
C VAL A 126 -10.99 1.83 13.72
N LEU A 127 -10.09 1.15 13.02
CA LEU A 127 -9.00 1.78 12.29
C LEU A 127 -9.57 2.37 11.00
N SER A 128 -10.47 3.34 11.09
CA SER A 128 -10.82 4.14 9.93
C SER A 128 -10.98 5.59 10.33
N ILE A 129 -9.98 6.35 9.91
CA ILE A 129 -10.10 7.69 9.35
C ILE A 129 -11.47 7.79 8.66
N SER A 130 -12.41 8.46 9.31
CA SER A 130 -13.63 8.90 8.67
C SER A 130 -13.25 10.04 7.74
N ASP A 131 -13.02 9.69 6.48
CA ASP A 131 -13.16 10.59 5.35
C ASP A 131 -14.58 11.13 5.35
N GLU A 132 -14.74 12.37 5.81
CA GLU A 132 -15.58 13.38 5.17
C GLU A 132 -15.24 14.75 5.78
N ASN A 133 -14.87 15.70 4.91
CA ASN A 133 -14.57 17.10 5.22
C ASN A 133 -13.29 17.41 6.00
N ASN A 134 -12.19 16.73 5.66
CA ASN A 134 -10.87 17.33 5.83
C ASN A 134 -10.05 17.31 4.54
N SER A 135 -10.57 18.03 3.53
CA SER A 135 -9.81 18.43 2.34
C SER A 135 -8.71 19.45 2.66
N SER A 136 -8.34 19.64 3.93
CA SER A 136 -7.05 20.21 4.33
C SER A 136 -5.93 19.17 4.24
N GLN A 137 -5.73 18.70 3.00
CA GLN A 137 -4.43 18.45 2.39
C GLN A 137 -3.29 18.15 3.38
N ILE A 138 -3.19 16.90 3.86
CA ILE A 138 -1.84 16.33 4.03
C ILE A 138 -1.29 16.13 2.62
N LEU A 139 -0.81 17.22 2.03
CA LEU A 139 0.00 17.16 0.82
C LEU A 139 1.17 16.22 1.14
N GLY A 140 1.24 15.11 0.39
CA GLY A 140 2.21 14.04 0.60
C GLY A 140 3.65 14.47 0.35
N ILE A 141 4.39 13.64 -0.39
CA ILE A 141 5.78 13.93 -0.73
C ILE A 141 5.85 15.28 -1.48
N SER A 142 6.79 16.16 -1.11
CA SER A 142 6.98 17.49 -1.72
C SER A 142 8.34 17.58 -2.38
N ARG A 143 8.40 18.24 -3.53
CA ARG A 143 9.61 18.47 -4.34
C ARG A 143 10.25 19.84 -4.08
N ASP A 144 9.75 20.58 -3.10
CA ASP A 144 10.29 21.89 -2.74
C ASP A 144 11.69 21.79 -2.11
N SER A 145 12.52 22.81 -2.28
CA SER A 145 13.84 22.90 -1.65
C SER A 145 13.81 23.61 -0.30
N ARG A 146 12.65 24.13 0.12
CA ARG A 146 12.50 25.00 1.30
C ARG A 146 12.66 24.26 2.62
N HIS A 147 12.29 22.98 2.65
CA HIS A 147 12.53 22.10 3.80
C HIS A 147 14.01 21.72 3.97
N LYS A 148 14.85 21.92 2.94
CA LYS A 148 16.30 21.66 3.00
C LYS A 148 17.02 22.86 3.61
N ARG A 149 18.18 22.62 4.24
CA ARG A 149 19.08 23.67 4.74
C ARG A 149 19.61 24.53 3.58
N SER A 150 20.04 25.75 3.89
CA SER A 150 20.77 26.60 2.94
C SER A 150 22.15 26.01 2.63
N HIS A 151 22.82 26.54 1.61
CA HIS A 151 24.22 26.23 1.31
C HIS A 151 25.15 26.51 2.50
N THR A 152 24.85 27.56 3.29
CA THR A 152 25.57 27.89 4.54
C THR A 152 25.27 26.95 5.71
N GLY A 153 24.38 25.98 5.55
CA GLY A 153 23.95 25.06 6.63
C GLY A 153 22.85 25.62 7.53
N ALA A 154 22.45 26.89 7.37
CA ALA A 154 21.40 27.50 8.17
C ALA A 154 20.04 26.80 7.98
N LYS A 155 19.31 26.64 9.09
CA LYS A 155 17.94 26.10 9.08
C LYS A 155 16.99 27.19 8.59
N ARG A 156 16.24 26.90 7.51
CA ARG A 156 15.25 27.83 6.95
C ARG A 156 13.96 27.78 7.77
N ALA A 157 13.41 28.94 8.08
CA ALA A 157 12.11 29.04 8.73
C ALA A 157 10.98 28.60 7.79
N HIS A 158 9.94 28.00 8.36
CA HIS A 158 8.76 27.62 7.59
C HIS A 158 7.94 28.87 7.26
N TYR A 159 7.96 29.30 6.00
CA TYR A 159 7.25 30.49 5.53
C TYR A 159 5.82 30.21 5.03
N ARG A 160 5.59 29.07 4.36
CA ARG A 160 4.28 28.74 3.77
C ARG A 160 4.05 27.24 3.68
N LYS A 161 2.78 26.83 3.70
CA LYS A 161 2.34 25.44 3.51
C LYS A 161 2.78 24.86 2.16
N LYS A 162 2.75 23.53 2.04
CA LYS A 162 3.01 22.80 0.78
C LYS A 162 2.04 23.26 -0.32
N ARG A 163 2.45 23.16 -1.59
CA ARG A 163 1.62 23.55 -2.75
C ARG A 163 1.44 22.36 -3.68
N LYS A 164 0.27 22.25 -4.31
CA LYS A 164 -0.08 21.14 -5.22
C LYS A 164 0.86 21.02 -6.43
N PHE A 165 1.44 22.12 -6.90
CA PHE A 165 2.40 22.10 -8.01
C PHE A 165 3.78 21.54 -7.62
N ASP A 166 4.13 21.54 -6.34
CA ASP A 166 5.35 20.94 -5.79
C ASP A 166 5.15 19.46 -5.42
N LEU A 167 4.01 18.85 -5.75
CA LEU A 167 3.68 17.48 -5.36
C LEU A 167 4.64 16.44 -5.98
N GLY A 168 5.19 15.57 -5.14
CA GLY A 168 5.81 14.30 -5.49
C GLY A 168 4.84 13.13 -5.34
N ARG A 169 5.08 12.05 -6.07
CA ARG A 169 4.35 10.79 -5.94
C ARG A 169 5.33 9.66 -5.66
N GLN A 170 4.85 8.59 -5.05
CA GLN A 170 5.64 7.37 -4.83
C GLN A 170 6.18 6.79 -6.17
N PRO A 171 7.36 6.13 -6.15
CA PRO A 171 7.92 5.48 -7.33
C PRO A 171 7.05 4.31 -7.79
N ALA A 172 7.22 3.90 -9.05
CA ALA A 172 6.46 2.79 -9.63
C ALA A 172 6.98 1.42 -9.21
N ASN A 173 8.31 1.29 -9.03
CA ASN A 173 9.01 0.03 -8.77
C ASN A 173 8.55 -1.11 -9.70
N THR A 174 8.50 -0.83 -11.02
CA THR A 174 8.02 -1.75 -12.05
C THR A 174 8.74 -3.10 -11.96
N LYS A 175 7.98 -4.19 -11.85
CA LYS A 175 8.51 -5.55 -11.77
C LYS A 175 8.31 -6.33 -13.07
N LEU A 176 9.04 -7.43 -13.20
CA LEU A 176 8.75 -8.41 -14.22
C LEU A 176 7.43 -9.13 -13.91
N GLY A 177 6.57 -9.31 -14.92
CA GLY A 177 5.32 -10.05 -14.78
C GLY A 177 4.26 -9.59 -15.78
N PRO A 178 3.04 -10.16 -15.71
CA PRO A 178 1.97 -9.86 -16.67
C PRO A 178 1.67 -8.35 -16.66
N LYS A 179 1.51 -7.78 -17.86
CA LYS A 179 1.38 -6.34 -18.09
C LYS A 179 0.28 -5.73 -17.21
N ARG A 180 0.68 -4.87 -16.26
CA ARG A 180 -0.22 -4.08 -15.40
C ARG A 180 0.24 -2.63 -15.38
N ILE A 181 -0.60 -1.74 -15.91
CA ILE A 181 -0.31 -0.31 -16.04
C ILE A 181 -1.47 0.48 -15.45
N HIS A 182 -1.17 1.43 -14.57
CA HIS A 182 -2.15 2.36 -14.02
C HIS A 182 -1.96 3.75 -14.64
N GLU A 183 -3.06 4.36 -15.06
CA GLU A 183 -3.05 5.75 -15.53
C GLU A 183 -3.01 6.72 -14.34
N VAL A 184 -2.22 7.78 -14.45
CA VAL A 184 -2.12 8.83 -13.44
C VAL A 184 -2.35 10.18 -14.11
N ARG A 185 -3.44 10.86 -13.73
CA ARG A 185 -3.67 12.26 -14.12
C ARG A 185 -2.60 13.17 -13.52
N VAL A 186 -2.02 14.02 -14.36
CA VAL A 186 -1.02 15.03 -13.98
C VAL A 186 -1.53 16.44 -14.26
N ARG A 187 -0.67 17.45 -13.99
CA ARG A 187 -1.00 18.86 -14.19
C ARG A 187 -1.38 19.12 -15.66
N GLY A 188 -2.39 19.97 -15.86
CA GLY A 188 -2.87 20.34 -17.19
C GLY A 188 -3.75 19.29 -17.88
N GLY A 189 -4.29 18.32 -17.14
CA GLY A 189 -5.17 17.27 -17.70
C GLY A 189 -4.43 16.14 -18.42
N ASN A 190 -3.10 16.25 -18.58
CA ASN A 190 -2.28 15.22 -19.18
C ASN A 190 -2.25 13.92 -18.35
N LYS A 191 -1.81 12.84 -18.99
CA LYS A 191 -1.78 11.49 -18.43
C LYS A 191 -0.35 10.96 -18.42
N LYS A 192 0.01 10.24 -17.36
CA LYS A 192 1.23 9.41 -17.31
C LYS A 192 0.85 7.98 -17.05
N PHE A 193 1.62 7.05 -17.61
CA PHE A 193 1.35 5.62 -17.50
C PHE A 193 2.36 5.00 -16.53
N ARG A 194 1.88 4.62 -15.35
CA ARG A 194 2.70 3.98 -14.33
C ARG A 194 2.63 2.47 -14.52
N ALA A 195 3.64 1.89 -15.17
CA ALA A 195 3.78 0.45 -15.22
C ALA A 195 4.14 -0.11 -13.83
N LEU A 196 3.35 -1.06 -13.35
CA LEU A 196 3.64 -1.83 -12.14
C LEU A 196 4.28 -3.17 -12.49
N ARG A 197 3.83 -3.80 -13.58
CA ARG A 197 4.40 -5.04 -14.11
C ARG A 197 4.49 -4.96 -15.64
N LEU A 198 5.61 -5.43 -16.19
CA LEU A 198 5.83 -5.59 -17.63
C LEU A 198 6.63 -6.88 -17.86
N ASP A 199 6.32 -7.61 -18.92
CA ASP A 199 6.97 -8.85 -19.34
C ASP A 199 7.67 -8.71 -20.71
N THR A 200 7.24 -7.73 -21.50
CA THR A 200 7.66 -7.51 -22.89
C THR A 200 8.02 -6.05 -23.11
N GLY A 201 8.92 -5.83 -24.08
CA GLY A 201 9.44 -4.53 -24.44
C GLY A 201 9.80 -4.44 -25.90
N ASN A 202 9.92 -3.23 -26.45
CA ASN A 202 10.42 -3.04 -27.81
C ASN A 202 11.91 -2.76 -27.77
N PHE A 203 12.72 -3.63 -28.37
CA PHE A 203 14.17 -3.53 -28.34
C PHE A 203 14.72 -3.35 -29.75
N SER A 204 15.60 -2.38 -29.93
CA SER A 204 16.32 -2.17 -31.19
C SER A 204 17.66 -2.89 -31.19
N TRP A 205 18.05 -3.42 -32.34
CA TRP A 205 19.39 -3.91 -32.63
C TRP A 205 20.08 -2.84 -33.50
N PRO A 206 20.94 -1.98 -32.92
CA PRO A 206 21.53 -0.85 -33.64
C PRO A 206 22.37 -1.27 -34.85
N GLY A 207 23.24 -2.27 -34.70
CA GLY A 207 24.11 -2.75 -35.78
C GLY A 207 23.38 -3.23 -37.04
N GLN A 208 22.14 -3.70 -36.89
CA GLN A 208 21.30 -4.18 -38.00
C GLN A 208 20.09 -3.28 -38.29
N SER A 209 19.97 -2.14 -37.59
CA SER A 209 18.87 -1.18 -37.75
C SER A 209 17.45 -1.77 -37.68
N ILE A 210 17.26 -2.83 -36.88
CA ILE A 210 15.95 -3.43 -36.68
C ILE A 210 15.43 -3.26 -35.27
N THR A 211 14.12 -3.36 -35.11
CA THR A 211 13.47 -3.31 -33.79
C THR A 211 12.44 -4.42 -33.69
N ARG A 212 12.46 -5.18 -32.60
CA ARG A 212 11.51 -6.26 -32.35
C ARG A 212 10.99 -6.19 -30.92
N LYS A 213 9.72 -6.56 -30.77
CA LYS A 213 9.13 -6.78 -29.47
C LYS A 213 9.62 -8.13 -28.95
N THR A 214 10.28 -8.11 -27.79
CA THR A 214 10.81 -9.33 -27.17
C THR A 214 10.39 -9.42 -25.71
N ARG A 215 10.49 -10.63 -25.17
CA ARG A 215 10.22 -10.91 -23.76
C ARG A 215 11.46 -10.58 -22.94
N ILE A 216 11.24 -9.94 -21.79
CA ILE A 216 12.28 -9.64 -20.81
C ILE A 216 12.40 -10.86 -19.88
N VAL A 217 13.62 -11.35 -19.67
CA VAL A 217 13.88 -12.55 -18.86
C VAL A 217 14.22 -12.16 -17.42
N ALA A 218 15.22 -11.31 -17.24
CA ALA A 218 15.70 -10.91 -15.90
C ALA A 218 16.52 -9.63 -15.96
N VAL A 219 16.67 -8.95 -14.81
CA VAL A 219 17.60 -7.84 -14.66
C VAL A 219 18.96 -8.40 -14.26
N ALA A 220 20.00 -8.13 -15.05
CA ALA A 220 21.35 -8.64 -14.80
C ALA A 220 22.20 -7.64 -14.00
N TYR A 221 22.10 -6.35 -14.35
CA TYR A 221 22.93 -5.31 -13.74
C TYR A 221 22.18 -3.98 -13.66
N ASN A 222 22.52 -3.17 -12.65
CA ASN A 222 22.04 -1.81 -12.51
C ASN A 222 23.14 -0.98 -11.85
N ALA A 223 23.50 0.15 -12.47
CA ALA A 223 24.56 1.02 -11.96
C ALA A 223 24.15 1.80 -10.71
N SER A 224 22.86 2.09 -10.52
CA SER A 224 22.39 2.95 -9.42
C SER A 224 22.24 2.21 -8.10
N ASN A 225 21.71 0.98 -8.12
CA ASN A 225 21.46 0.21 -6.91
C ASN A 225 21.35 -1.30 -7.22
N ASN A 226 22.06 -2.12 -6.45
CA ASN A 226 22.04 -3.58 -6.56
C ASN A 226 20.71 -4.22 -6.10
N GLU A 227 19.95 -3.58 -5.22
CA GLU A 227 18.62 -4.07 -4.81
C GLU A 227 17.64 -4.15 -5.99
N LEU A 228 17.84 -3.30 -6.99
CA LEU A 228 17.02 -3.31 -8.21
C LEU A 228 17.30 -4.56 -9.06
N VAL A 229 18.51 -5.11 -8.98
CA VAL A 229 18.84 -6.40 -9.61
C VAL A 229 18.23 -7.54 -8.81
N ARG A 230 18.45 -7.58 -7.49
CA ARG A 230 17.96 -8.64 -6.60
C ARG A 230 16.44 -8.83 -6.71
N THR A 231 15.72 -7.74 -6.90
CA THR A 231 14.25 -7.74 -6.96
C THR A 231 13.68 -7.64 -8.38
N ASN A 232 14.50 -7.80 -9.42
CA ASN A 232 14.12 -7.70 -10.84
C ASN A 232 13.26 -6.45 -11.16
N THR A 233 13.75 -5.27 -10.78
CA THR A 233 13.07 -3.99 -11.00
C THR A 233 13.51 -3.33 -12.31
N LEU A 234 12.54 -2.98 -13.15
CA LEU A 234 12.75 -2.36 -14.45
C LEU A 234 12.81 -0.82 -14.32
N VAL A 235 13.99 -0.25 -14.54
CA VAL A 235 14.24 1.20 -14.55
C VAL A 235 15.11 1.59 -15.74
N LYS A 236 15.14 2.89 -16.08
CA LYS A 236 16.06 3.40 -17.10
C LYS A 236 17.51 3.09 -16.71
N GLY A 237 18.29 2.60 -17.66
CA GLY A 237 19.70 2.26 -17.49
C GLY A 237 19.94 0.89 -16.84
N ALA A 238 18.89 0.13 -16.54
CA ALA A 238 19.07 -1.25 -16.11
C ALA A 238 19.46 -2.13 -17.31
N ILE A 239 20.44 -3.00 -17.08
CA ILE A 239 20.90 -4.01 -18.01
C ILE A 239 20.10 -5.28 -17.74
N ILE A 240 19.44 -5.76 -18.78
CA ILE A 240 18.49 -6.86 -18.73
C ILE A 240 18.90 -7.94 -19.72
N GLN A 241 18.46 -9.17 -19.47
CA GLN A 241 18.47 -10.25 -20.45
C GLN A 241 17.12 -10.27 -21.17
N VAL A 242 17.14 -10.27 -22.49
CA VAL A 242 15.96 -10.38 -23.35
C VAL A 242 16.04 -11.65 -24.19
N ASP A 243 14.88 -12.13 -24.62
CA ASP A 243 14.76 -13.28 -25.51
C ASP A 243 15.41 -12.97 -26.89
N ALA A 244 16.31 -13.84 -27.35
CA ALA A 244 17.01 -13.67 -28.62
C ALA A 244 16.16 -14.14 -29.82
N THR A 245 15.11 -14.94 -29.60
CA THR A 245 14.37 -15.62 -30.68
C THR A 245 13.83 -14.69 -31.76
N PRO A 246 13.27 -13.49 -31.48
CA PRO A 246 12.74 -12.64 -32.54
C PRO A 246 13.83 -12.01 -33.41
N PHE A 247 15.04 -11.83 -32.87
CA PHE A 247 16.20 -11.32 -33.60
C PHE A 247 16.86 -12.42 -34.42
N ARG A 248 16.95 -13.63 -33.87
CA ARG A 248 17.46 -14.82 -34.59
C ARG A 248 16.58 -15.15 -35.80
N GLN A 249 15.27 -15.22 -35.63
CA GLN A 249 14.32 -15.46 -36.73
C GLN A 249 14.45 -14.39 -37.83
N TRP A 250 14.64 -13.13 -37.45
CA TRP A 250 14.86 -12.09 -38.44
C TRP A 250 16.19 -12.29 -39.17
N TYR A 251 17.27 -12.59 -38.46
CA TYR A 251 18.59 -12.80 -39.05
C TYR A 251 18.59 -13.97 -40.05
N GLU A 252 18.00 -15.10 -39.67
CA GLU A 252 17.85 -16.27 -40.54
C GLU A 252 17.05 -15.92 -41.81
N ASN A 253 15.92 -15.24 -41.69
CA ASN A 253 15.10 -14.80 -42.83
C ASN A 253 15.78 -13.71 -43.68
N HIS A 254 16.72 -12.95 -43.13
CA HIS A 254 17.37 -11.84 -43.83
C HIS A 254 18.61 -12.28 -44.60
N PHE A 255 19.39 -13.21 -44.03
CA PHE A 255 20.71 -13.61 -44.55
C PHE A 255 20.83 -15.09 -44.94
N ALA A 256 20.02 -16.00 -44.40
CA ALA A 256 20.27 -17.45 -44.51
C ALA A 256 19.18 -18.27 -45.23
N LEU A 257 17.90 -17.90 -45.11
CA LEU A 257 16.77 -18.59 -45.73
C LEU A 257 16.26 -17.82 -46.95
N PRO A 258 16.74 -18.11 -48.17
CA PRO A 258 16.20 -17.52 -49.37
C PRO A 258 14.84 -18.14 -49.71
N LEU A 259 13.85 -17.30 -50.01
CA LEU A 259 12.73 -17.70 -50.87
C LEU A 259 13.26 -17.75 -52.32
N ASP A 260 12.78 -18.67 -53.16
CA ASP A 260 13.31 -18.94 -54.51
C ASP A 260 13.52 -17.68 -55.37
N HIS A 261 12.65 -16.68 -55.24
CA HIS A 261 12.73 -15.43 -56.00
C HIS A 261 13.64 -14.35 -55.39
N LEU A 262 14.25 -14.62 -54.23
CA LEU A 262 15.06 -13.66 -53.44
C LEU A 262 16.54 -14.00 -53.33
N MET A 263 17.01 -15.10 -53.93
CA MET A 263 18.41 -15.57 -53.89
C MET A 263 19.42 -14.43 -54.17
N ARG A 264 19.20 -13.65 -55.24
CA ARG A 264 20.08 -12.53 -55.63
C ARG A 264 20.20 -11.45 -54.54
N LYS A 265 19.12 -11.20 -53.78
CA LYS A 265 19.13 -10.21 -52.68
C LYS A 265 19.88 -10.75 -51.46
N VAL A 266 19.79 -12.05 -51.21
CA VAL A 266 20.49 -12.70 -50.09
C VAL A 266 22.00 -12.73 -50.36
N GLU A 267 22.41 -13.09 -51.58
CA GLU A 267 23.81 -13.07 -52.00
C GLU A 267 24.44 -11.67 -51.89
N ALA A 268 23.72 -10.63 -52.31
CA ALA A 268 24.17 -9.25 -52.21
C ALA A 268 24.42 -8.80 -50.75
N ARG A 269 23.67 -9.33 -49.78
CA ARG A 269 23.80 -8.98 -48.36
C ARG A 269 24.77 -9.87 -47.58
N LYS A 270 25.30 -10.92 -48.21
CA LYS A 270 26.14 -11.91 -47.53
C LYS A 270 27.41 -11.29 -46.93
N SER A 271 27.94 -10.24 -47.54
CA SER A 271 29.08 -9.47 -47.02
C SER A 271 28.77 -8.76 -45.69
N GLU A 272 27.52 -8.31 -45.49
CA GLU A 272 27.03 -7.59 -44.31
C GLU A 272 26.59 -8.52 -43.17
N SER A 273 26.61 -9.85 -43.39
CA SER A 273 26.13 -10.84 -42.44
C SER A 273 27.01 -11.00 -41.19
N LYS A 274 28.24 -10.49 -41.18
CA LYS A 274 29.18 -10.69 -40.08
C LYS A 274 28.71 -10.00 -38.80
N ILE A 275 28.57 -10.78 -37.72
CA ILE A 275 28.24 -10.31 -36.37
C ILE A 275 29.48 -10.43 -35.49
N ASP A 276 29.57 -9.60 -34.45
CA ASP A 276 30.57 -9.71 -33.38
C ASP A 276 30.46 -11.05 -32.63
N GLN A 277 31.59 -11.71 -32.35
CA GLN A 277 31.64 -13.04 -31.74
C GLN A 277 30.88 -13.10 -30.41
N GLN A 278 30.98 -12.04 -29.60
CA GLN A 278 30.30 -11.99 -28.29
C GLN A 278 28.78 -11.96 -28.40
N LEU A 279 28.25 -11.44 -29.51
CA LEU A 279 26.81 -11.40 -29.75
C LEU A 279 26.35 -12.76 -30.32
N GLU A 280 27.18 -13.41 -31.14
CA GLU A 280 26.94 -14.79 -31.61
C GLU A 280 26.84 -15.78 -30.43
N ASP A 281 27.77 -15.69 -29.46
CA ASP A 281 27.73 -16.51 -28.24
C ASP A 281 26.42 -16.32 -27.46
N GLN A 282 25.88 -15.10 -27.43
CA GLN A 282 24.60 -14.79 -26.78
C GLN A 282 23.39 -15.33 -27.55
N PHE A 283 23.45 -15.34 -28.88
CA PHE A 283 22.45 -16.02 -29.71
C PHE A 283 22.45 -17.53 -29.47
N GLY A 284 23.63 -18.14 -29.25
CA GLY A 284 23.77 -19.53 -28.83
C GLY A 284 23.11 -19.82 -27.47
N ALA A 285 23.25 -18.90 -26.50
CA ALA A 285 22.58 -18.97 -25.21
C ALA A 285 21.07 -18.66 -25.26
N GLY A 286 20.56 -18.17 -26.39
CA GLY A 286 19.16 -17.77 -26.58
C GLY A 286 18.75 -16.51 -25.81
N ARG A 287 19.70 -15.75 -25.25
CA ARG A 287 19.43 -14.54 -24.45
C ARG A 287 20.44 -13.45 -24.79
N LEU A 288 19.94 -12.26 -25.13
CA LEU A 288 20.75 -11.09 -25.42
C LEU A 288 20.77 -10.13 -24.23
N TYR A 289 21.89 -9.46 -24.00
CA TYR A 289 21.93 -8.32 -23.09
C TYR A 289 21.42 -7.06 -23.78
N ALA A 290 20.53 -6.35 -23.10
CA ALA A 290 19.96 -5.09 -23.56
C ALA A 290 19.92 -4.07 -22.42
N ILE A 291 19.90 -2.79 -22.77
CA ILE A 291 19.73 -1.68 -21.82
C ILE A 291 18.36 -1.03 -22.00
N ILE A 292 17.69 -0.76 -20.89
CA ILE A 292 16.42 -0.03 -20.89
C ILE A 292 16.70 1.47 -21.06
N THR A 293 16.22 2.08 -22.14
CA THR A 293 16.33 3.53 -22.37
C THR A 293 15.07 4.28 -21.97
N SER A 294 13.92 3.60 -22.02
CA SER A 294 12.63 4.16 -21.61
C SER A 294 12.57 4.39 -20.10
N ARG A 295 11.51 5.07 -19.64
CA ARG A 295 11.21 5.27 -18.21
C ARG A 295 9.89 4.56 -17.87
N PRO A 296 9.92 3.26 -17.49
CA PRO A 296 8.70 2.46 -17.30
C PRO A 296 7.64 3.07 -16.37
N GLY A 297 8.07 3.71 -15.29
CA GLY A 297 7.16 4.38 -14.34
C GLY A 297 6.54 5.70 -14.85
N GLN A 298 6.92 6.18 -16.03
CA GLN A 298 6.39 7.40 -16.65
C GLN A 298 5.64 7.11 -17.96
N SER A 299 6.27 6.32 -18.85
CA SER A 299 5.75 6.00 -20.18
C SER A 299 4.89 4.75 -20.22
N GLY A 300 4.96 3.90 -19.19
CA GLY A 300 4.28 2.59 -19.18
C GLY A 300 4.91 1.56 -20.12
N ARG A 301 6.09 1.85 -20.68
CA ARG A 301 6.80 0.99 -21.64
C ARG A 301 8.21 0.68 -21.15
N CYS A 302 8.71 -0.50 -21.49
CA CYS A 302 10.07 -0.94 -21.20
C CYS A 302 10.80 -1.17 -22.53
N ASP A 303 11.29 -0.10 -23.12
CA ASP A 303 11.94 -0.11 -24.43
C ASP A 303 13.43 0.17 -24.28
N GLY A 304 14.23 -0.30 -25.23
CA GLY A 304 15.68 -0.29 -25.11
C GLY A 304 16.39 -0.68 -26.39
N TYR A 305 17.69 -0.92 -26.28
CA TYR A 305 18.51 -1.46 -27.37
C TYR A 305 19.42 -2.58 -26.86
N ILE A 306 19.80 -3.47 -27.77
CA ILE A 306 20.76 -4.56 -27.52
C ILE A 306 22.16 -3.97 -27.38
N LEU A 307 22.92 -4.44 -26.39
CA LEU A 307 24.30 -4.00 -26.16
C LEU A 307 25.24 -4.63 -27.19
N GLU A 308 26.13 -3.81 -27.76
CA GLU A 308 27.11 -4.22 -28.77
C GLU A 308 28.50 -3.61 -28.49
N GLY A 309 29.54 -4.25 -29.04
CA GLY A 309 30.92 -3.76 -29.04
C GLY A 309 31.45 -3.37 -27.65
N LYS A 310 32.12 -2.21 -27.58
CA LYS A 310 32.78 -1.73 -26.33
C LYS A 310 31.81 -1.55 -25.16
N GLU A 311 30.54 -1.24 -25.43
CA GLU A 311 29.53 -1.10 -24.38
C GLU A 311 29.20 -2.47 -23.77
N LEU A 312 29.00 -3.48 -24.63
CA LEU A 312 28.79 -4.86 -24.20
C LEU A 312 29.98 -5.36 -23.37
N ASP A 313 31.20 -5.16 -23.85
CA ASP A 313 32.44 -5.50 -23.14
C ASP A 313 32.52 -4.90 -21.74
N PHE A 314 32.16 -3.61 -21.62
CA PHE A 314 32.17 -2.92 -20.35
C PHE A 314 31.21 -3.56 -19.34
N TYR A 315 29.97 -3.84 -19.75
CA TYR A 315 28.98 -4.44 -18.85
C TYR A 315 29.27 -5.92 -18.57
N LEU A 316 29.76 -6.68 -19.55
CA LEU A 316 30.20 -8.06 -19.33
C LEU A 316 31.30 -8.12 -18.26
N ARG A 317 32.29 -7.23 -18.32
CA ARG A 317 33.33 -7.12 -17.26
C ARG A 317 32.73 -6.80 -15.90
N LYS A 318 31.79 -5.86 -15.82
CA LYS A 318 31.11 -5.49 -14.55
C LYS A 318 30.24 -6.61 -13.98
N ILE A 319 29.56 -7.37 -14.83
CA ILE A 319 28.75 -8.51 -14.42
C ILE A 319 29.65 -9.65 -13.92
N ARG A 320 30.75 -9.94 -14.63
CA ARG A 320 31.74 -10.96 -14.22
C ARG A 320 32.44 -10.59 -12.91
N SER A 321 32.85 -9.33 -12.72
CA SER A 321 33.52 -8.90 -11.48
C SER A 321 32.63 -8.91 -10.24
N ARG A 322 31.30 -9.00 -10.42
CA ARG A 322 30.32 -8.99 -9.34
C ARG A 322 29.75 -10.40 -9.07
N LYS A 323 29.97 -11.35 -9.98
CA LYS A 323 29.72 -12.76 -9.73
C LYS A 323 30.86 -13.32 -8.89
#